data_AF-A0A6N4XUJ7-F1
#
_entry.id   AF-A0A6N4XUJ7-F1
#
_cell.length_a   1.000
_cell.length_b   1.000
_cell.length_c   1.000
_cell.angle_alpha   90.00
_cell.angle_beta   90.00
_cell.angle_gamma   90.00
#
_symmetry.space_group_name_H-M   'P 1'
#
loop_
_entity.id
_entity.type
_entity.pdbx_description
1 polymer ?
#
loop_
_entity_poly.entity_id
_entity_poly.type
_entity_poly.pdbx_seq_one_letter_code
_entity_poly.pdbx_strand_id
1 'polypeptide(L)'
;MDNVEEKVLQFFKKHVYKNIDINTVINYVFPTEDDIYNELVLFFEEYNIDPKDFNILKYFHPDPESMPLLKYYYGLIKGRFKAKNLPPLTIRHMIEVAKRKEWFDPE
;
A
#
# COMPACT_ATOMS: atom_id res chain seq x y z
N MET A 1 -14.18 -19.12 -14.86
CA MET A 1 -12.91 -18.39 -14.80
C MET A 1 -13.01 -17.48 -13.61
N ASP A 2 -12.28 -17.79 -12.55
CA ASP A 2 -12.25 -16.95 -11.36
C ASP A 2 -11.69 -15.58 -11.74
N ASN A 3 -12.51 -14.54 -11.68
CA ASN A 3 -12.10 -13.20 -12.06
C ASN A 3 -11.15 -12.65 -10.97
N VAL A 4 -9.84 -12.73 -11.19
CA VAL A 4 -8.80 -12.21 -10.28
C VAL A 4 -9.07 -10.75 -9.92
N GLU A 5 -9.58 -9.95 -10.87
CA GLU A 5 -9.91 -8.54 -10.63
C GLU A 5 -11.01 -8.39 -9.58
N GLU A 6 -12.05 -9.22 -9.66
CA GLU A 6 -13.13 -9.23 -8.70
C GLU A 6 -12.67 -9.72 -7.32
N LYS A 7 -11.82 -10.75 -7.26
CA LYS A 7 -11.26 -11.24 -6.00
C LYS A 7 -10.39 -10.20 -5.31
N VAL A 8 -9.51 -9.54 -6.06
CA VAL A 8 -8.67 -8.45 -5.54
C VAL A 8 -9.52 -7.27 -5.07
N LEU A 9 -10.53 -6.87 -5.84
CA LEU A 9 -11.47 -5.83 -5.41
C LEU A 9 -12.24 -6.23 -4.14
N GLN A 10 -12.68 -7.48 -4.03
CA GLN A 10 -13.36 -7.97 -2.84
C GLN A 10 -12.44 -8.04 -1.62
N PHE A 11 -11.16 -8.42 -1.81
CA PHE A 11 -10.15 -8.39 -0.77
C PHE A 11 -10.05 -6.97 -0.19
N PHE A 12 -9.70 -5.99 -1.01
CA PHE A 12 -9.54 -4.63 -0.51
C PHE A 12 -10.86 -4.03 0.01
N LYS A 13 -12.04 -4.43 -0.49
CA LYS A 13 -13.33 -3.97 0.05
C LYS A 13 -13.60 -4.45 1.47
N LYS A 14 -13.13 -5.63 1.83
CA LYS A 14 -13.29 -6.18 3.20
C LYS A 14 -12.36 -5.48 4.19
N HIS A 15 -11.19 -5.09 3.71
CA HIS A 15 -10.09 -4.59 4.53
C HIS A 15 -10.00 -3.05 4.55
N VAL A 16 -10.64 -2.38 3.60
CA VAL A 16 -10.65 -0.92 3.48
C VAL A 16 -12.08 -0.41 3.64
N TYR A 17 -12.34 0.37 4.69
CA TYR A 17 -13.65 0.97 4.99
C TYR A 17 -14.04 2.12 4.02
N LYS A 18 -13.93 1.93 2.70
CA LYS A 18 -14.31 2.92 1.68
C LYS A 18 -14.86 2.25 0.42
N ASN A 19 -15.63 3.02 -0.36
CA ASN A 19 -15.96 2.66 -1.73
C ASN A 19 -14.67 2.68 -2.57
N ILE A 20 -14.18 1.50 -2.93
CA ILE A 20 -12.98 1.33 -3.76
C ILE A 20 -13.34 0.83 -5.16
N ASP A 21 -12.54 1.25 -6.13
CA ASP A 21 -12.55 0.82 -7.53
C ASP A 21 -11.13 0.53 -8.02
N ILE A 22 -10.98 0.15 -9.29
CA ILE A 22 -9.68 -0.21 -9.88
C ILE A 22 -8.66 0.93 -9.91
N ASN A 23 -9.11 2.19 -9.85
CA ASN A 23 -8.24 3.38 -9.91
C ASN A 23 -7.91 3.92 -8.51
N THR A 24 -8.51 3.34 -7.47
CA THR A 24 -8.26 3.73 -6.09
C THR A 24 -6.81 3.53 -5.74
N VAL A 25 -6.18 4.59 -5.23
CA VAL A 25 -4.79 4.58 -4.77
C VAL A 25 -4.74 4.20 -3.30
N ILE A 26 -4.23 3.02 -2.98
CA ILE A 26 -4.31 2.44 -1.63
C ILE A 26 -3.37 3.12 -0.63
N ASN A 27 -2.30 3.76 -1.09
CA ASN A 27 -1.35 4.45 -0.22
C ASN A 27 -1.88 5.71 0.48
N TYR A 28 -3.05 6.22 0.08
CA TYR A 28 -3.73 7.35 0.73
C TYR A 28 -4.93 6.95 1.59
N VAL A 29 -5.26 5.65 1.63
CA VAL A 29 -6.51 5.20 2.24
C VAL A 29 -6.31 4.67 3.66
N PHE A 30 -5.13 4.16 3.97
CA PHE A 30 -4.83 3.59 5.27
C PHE A 30 -4.31 4.63 6.26
N PRO A 31 -4.73 4.55 7.54
CA PRO A 31 -4.39 5.54 8.55
C PRO A 31 -3.00 5.34 9.18
N THR A 32 -2.43 4.13 9.15
CA THR A 32 -1.10 3.85 9.73
C THR A 32 -0.27 2.89 8.88
N GLU A 33 1.07 2.94 9.02
CA GLU A 33 1.99 2.01 8.34
C GLU A 33 1.76 0.56 8.73
N ASP A 34 1.40 0.31 10.00
CA ASP A 34 1.17 -1.03 10.52
C ASP A 34 -0.09 -1.64 9.91
N ASP A 35 -1.16 -0.83 9.74
CA ASP A 35 -2.37 -1.28 9.05
C ASP A 35 -2.06 -1.67 7.60
N ILE A 36 -1.27 -0.85 6.90
CA ILE A 36 -0.85 -1.14 5.53
C ILE A 36 -0.02 -2.41 5.47
N TYR A 37 0.95 -2.56 6.36
CA TYR A 37 1.85 -3.69 6.39
C TYR A 37 1.07 -4.99 6.57
N ASN A 38 0.17 -5.01 7.56
CA ASN A 38 -0.67 -6.18 7.82
C ASN A 38 -1.53 -6.53 6.60
N GLU A 39 -2.15 -5.53 5.97
CA GLU A 39 -3.04 -5.75 4.83
C GLU A 39 -2.30 -6.21 3.57
N LEU A 40 -1.11 -5.66 3.30
CA LEU A 40 -0.29 -6.12 2.18
C LEU A 40 0.36 -7.49 2.42
N VAL A 41 0.71 -7.81 3.67
CA VAL A 41 1.18 -9.15 4.03
C VAL A 41 0.07 -10.18 3.81
N LEU A 42 -1.15 -9.92 4.29
CA LEU A 42 -2.30 -10.79 4.04
C LEU A 42 -2.58 -10.95 2.54
N PHE A 43 -2.45 -9.87 1.76
CA PHE A 43 -2.57 -9.94 0.32
C PHE A 43 -1.49 -10.83 -0.31
N PHE A 44 -0.22 -10.67 0.07
CA PHE A 44 0.87 -11.48 -0.46
C PHE A 44 0.72 -12.96 -0.09
N GLU A 45 0.26 -13.26 1.12
CA GLU A 45 -0.07 -14.62 1.54
C GLU A 45 -1.22 -15.20 0.70
N GLU A 46 -2.32 -14.45 0.50
CA GLU A 46 -3.49 -14.91 -0.28
C GLU A 46 -3.14 -15.28 -1.72
N TYR A 47 -2.24 -14.51 -2.35
CA TYR A 47 -1.85 -14.71 -3.75
C TYR A 47 -0.50 -15.43 -3.92
N ASN A 48 0.12 -15.87 -2.82
CA ASN A 48 1.41 -16.55 -2.77
C ASN A 48 2.53 -15.77 -3.51
N ILE A 49 2.68 -14.50 -3.13
CA ILE A 49 3.68 -13.56 -3.67
C ILE A 49 4.86 -13.50 -2.69
N ASP A 50 6.09 -13.55 -3.21
CA ASP A 50 7.31 -13.35 -2.39
C ASP A 50 7.50 -11.86 -2.08
N PRO A 51 7.52 -11.43 -0.80
CA PRO A 51 7.65 -10.02 -0.44
C PRO A 51 9.10 -9.50 -0.52
N LYS A 52 10.10 -10.31 -0.88
CA LYS A 52 11.52 -9.91 -0.86
C LYS A 52 11.83 -8.60 -1.58
N ASP A 53 11.17 -8.35 -2.71
CA ASP A 53 11.40 -7.16 -3.53
C ASP A 53 10.47 -5.99 -3.15
N PHE A 54 9.54 -6.22 -2.21
CA PHE A 54 8.65 -5.18 -1.71
C PHE A 54 9.29 -4.38 -0.58
N ASN A 55 9.36 -3.06 -0.77
CA ASN A 55 9.79 -2.12 0.26
C ASN A 55 8.65 -1.16 0.62
N ILE A 56 7.99 -1.40 1.75
CA ILE A 56 6.85 -0.59 2.21
C ILE A 56 7.18 0.90 2.33
N LEU A 57 8.39 1.24 2.77
CA LEU A 57 8.83 2.63 2.96
C LEU A 57 9.03 3.38 1.63
N LYS A 58 8.97 2.69 0.48
CA LYS A 58 8.96 3.28 -0.86
C LYS A 58 7.58 3.75 -1.29
N TYR A 59 6.51 3.17 -0.73
CA TYR A 59 5.14 3.34 -1.20
C TYR A 59 4.23 4.02 -0.19
N PHE A 60 4.60 4.00 1.08
CA PHE A 60 3.81 4.54 2.17
C PHE A 60 4.67 5.46 3.04
N HIS A 61 4.03 6.52 3.53
CA HIS A 61 4.62 7.38 4.54
C HIS A 61 3.87 7.21 5.85
N PRO A 62 4.60 7.13 6.97
CA PRO A 62 3.98 7.17 8.28
C PRO A 62 3.24 8.49 8.45
N ASP A 63 2.00 8.43 8.91
CA ASP A 63 1.24 9.63 9.28
C ASP A 63 2.10 10.43 10.28
N PRO A 64 2.48 11.68 9.95
CA PRO A 64 3.28 12.49 10.84
C PRO A 64 2.63 12.68 12.22
N GLU A 65 1.30 12.60 12.32
CA GLU A 65 0.54 12.69 13.58
C GLU A 65 0.66 11.43 14.45
N SER A 66 0.99 10.29 13.85
CA SER A 66 1.24 9.02 14.57
C SER A 66 2.69 8.90 15.10
N MET A 67 3.56 9.86 14.77
CA MET A 67 4.95 9.85 15.24
C MET A 67 5.14 10.57 16.58
N PRO A 68 6.11 10.13 17.41
CA PRO A 68 6.57 10.93 18.53
C PRO A 68 7.03 12.33 18.06
N LEU A 69 6.55 13.39 18.73
CA LEU A 69 6.82 14.81 18.39
C LEU A 69 8.29 15.10 18.02
N LEU A 70 9.24 14.52 18.75
CA LEU A 70 10.68 14.65 18.48
C LEU A 70 11.11 14.13 17.10
N LYS A 71 10.57 12.99 16.64
CA LYS A 71 10.84 12.44 15.31
C LYS A 71 10.18 13.29 14.22
N TYR A 72 9.00 13.82 14.49
CA TYR A 72 8.29 14.73 13.59
C TYR A 72 9.09 16.03 13.34
N TYR A 73 9.51 16.73 14.39
CA TYR A 73 10.33 17.94 14.23
C TYR A 73 11.69 17.64 13.57
N TYR A 74 12.34 16.53 13.92
CA TYR A 74 13.61 16.13 13.29
C TYR A 74 13.46 15.83 11.79
N GLY A 75 12.37 15.16 11.38
CA GLY A 75 12.11 14.89 9.98
C GLY A 75 11.70 16.13 9.18
N LEU A 76 11.04 17.11 9.81
CA LEU A 76 10.73 18.41 9.20
C LEU A 76 12.02 19.19 8.93
N ILE A 77 12.91 19.29 9.92
CA ILE A 77 14.20 19.99 9.80
C ILE A 77 15.09 19.33 8.74
N LYS A 78 15.07 18.00 8.64
CA LYS A 78 15.85 17.24 7.64
C LYS A 78 15.21 17.19 6.26
N GLY A 79 14.04 17.80 6.04
CA GLY A 79 13.30 17.74 4.78
C GLY A 79 12.87 16.31 4.40
N ARG A 80 12.77 15.40 5.37
CA ARG A 80 12.34 14.00 5.17
C ARG A 80 10.84 13.87 4.95
N PHE A 81 10.06 14.85 5.42
CA PHE A 81 8.61 14.95 5.17
C PHE A 81 8.24 15.83 3.97
N LYS A 82 9.20 16.16 3.09
CA LYS A 82 8.80 16.66 1.76
C LYS A 82 7.90 15.58 1.16
N ALA A 83 6.70 15.96 0.72
CA ALA A 83 5.82 15.10 -0.06
C ALA A 83 6.64 14.56 -1.24
N LYS A 84 7.24 13.38 -1.06
CA LYS A 84 7.83 12.68 -2.18
C LYS A 84 6.65 12.29 -3.05
N ASN A 85 6.78 12.50 -4.35
CA ASN A 85 5.86 11.93 -5.31
C ASN A 85 5.99 10.41 -5.18
N LEU A 86 5.23 9.82 -4.25
CA LEU A 86 5.13 8.39 -4.10
C LEU A 86 4.46 7.88 -5.37
N PRO A 87 5.01 6.85 -6.02
CA PRO A 87 4.33 6.25 -7.15
C PRO A 87 2.98 5.72 -6.67
N PRO A 88 1.87 6.03 -7.38
CA PRO A 88 0.54 5.69 -6.92
C PRO A 88 0.34 4.17 -6.93
N LEU A 89 0.24 3.58 -5.75
CA LEU A 89 -0.08 2.17 -5.63
C LEU A 89 -1.60 1.99 -5.80
N THR A 90 -2.05 1.52 -6.96
CA THR A 90 -3.48 1.39 -7.29
C THR A 90 -3.98 -0.04 -7.13
N ILE A 91 -5.30 -0.21 -6.98
CA ILE A 91 -5.92 -1.54 -7.06
C ILE A 91 -5.61 -2.22 -8.39
N ARG A 92 -5.57 -1.47 -9.50
CA ARG A 92 -5.12 -1.98 -10.82
C ARG A 92 -3.72 -2.59 -10.75
N HIS A 93 -2.79 -1.93 -10.07
CA HIS A 93 -1.45 -2.48 -9.89
C HIS A 93 -1.50 -3.77 -9.06
N MET A 94 -2.27 -3.81 -7.97
CA MET A 94 -2.43 -5.02 -7.15
C MET A 94 -3.05 -6.18 -7.94
N ILE A 95 -3.97 -5.90 -8.87
CA ILE A 95 -4.53 -6.90 -9.78
C ILE A 95 -3.43 -7.53 -10.64
N GLU A 96 -2.54 -6.72 -11.19
CA GLU A 96 -1.44 -7.24 -12.01
C GLU A 96 -0.42 -8.01 -11.19
N VAL A 97 -0.13 -7.56 -9.96
CA VAL A 97 0.69 -8.30 -8.99
C VAL A 97 0.07 -9.67 -8.69
N ALA A 98 -1.24 -9.75 -8.43
CA ALA A 98 -1.96 -11.00 -8.21
C ALA A 98 -1.97 -11.93 -9.44
N LYS A 99 -2.13 -11.36 -10.64
CA LYS A 99 -2.10 -12.12 -11.91
C LYS A 99 -0.71 -12.73 -12.15
N ARG A 100 0.36 -11.99 -11.85
CA ARG A 100 1.76 -12.42 -12.04
C ARG A 100 2.28 -13.26 -10.87
N LYS A 101 1.66 -13.15 -9.70
CA LYS A 101 2.11 -13.72 -8.42
C LYS A 101 3.52 -13.27 -8.03
N GLU A 102 3.85 -12.04 -8.40
CA GLU A 102 5.17 -11.46 -8.22
C GLU A 102 5.01 -9.96 -7.98
N TRP A 103 5.78 -9.42 -7.04
CA TRP A 103 5.86 -7.99 -6.82
C TRP A 103 6.68 -7.32 -7.92
N PHE A 104 6.20 -6.20 -8.44
CA PHE A 104 6.96 -5.32 -9.33
C PHE A 104 6.63 -3.87 -9.01
N ASP A 105 7.53 -2.95 -9.36
CA ASP A 105 7.30 -1.54 -9.08
C ASP A 105 6.16 -0.97 -9.96
N PRO A 106 5.25 -0.16 -9.41
CA PRO A 106 4.27 0.59 -10.20
C PRO A 106 4.97 1.61 -11.11
N GLU A 107 4.51 1.68 -12.38
CA GLU A 107 4.95 2.64 -13.40
C GLU A 107 4.38 4.05 -13.19
#